data_AF-A0A2V6GTE1-F1
#
_entry.id   AF-A0A2V6GTE1-F1
#
_cell.length_a   1.000
_cell.length_b   1.000
_cell.length_c   1.000
_cell.angle_alpha   90.00
_cell.angle_beta   90.00
_cell.angle_gamma   90.00
#
_symmetry.space_group_name_H-M   'P 1'
#
loop_
_entity.id
_entity.type
_entity.pdbx_description
1 polymer ?
#
loop_
_entity_poly.entity_id
_entity_poly.type
_entity_poly.pdbx_seq_one_letter_code
_entity_poly.pdbx_strand_id
1 'polypeptide(L)'
;MIILGLVAGYFTLFAAGIGVALLIMRGSRRINPIECACLAWLFGVGVVSLLLWLGGMFATGIVLQCFVTAACLTLVILGWRAKQRNQLHFSLPRPSNSVEWVLAGLLLVELVTISFVSLKHTVGWDGLLNWEIKARYAFLNSGVLPGSYYLSPGRAFSHPEYPLALPFTELWLYLWMGEPHQFWIKTVFPLFYIAGALLVGLFICRLSGKRWLGLLVALLIPFVPFVTASSGGVTVGYADIPISVFYVTALAYLLCSVERDLRYSFAAYVAALTLIPWIKSEGLILWSLLAVMGLIIGLRQHRLRLFIIAILPGLFLITVWRFYLQVRHCVSPSDFAPPTLQLFIDNLDRLPTIGRIALAEITDTGLWSIFWLLVLVAVIYLLIARNLSRLLLAIGVLGPIVLYSLTYVFSAWPSYTAHVTSSLPRLLLHVMPAAWLAIGLALSIATTETGKLESKRG
;
A
#
# COMPACT_ATOMS: atom_id res chain seq x y z
N MET A 1 -7.63 25.79 17.73
CA MET A 1 -8.66 24.87 17.23
C MET A 1 -8.11 23.87 16.22
N ILE A 2 -7.38 24.30 15.17
CA ILE A 2 -6.82 23.43 14.11
C ILE A 2 -6.04 22.22 14.65
N ILE A 3 -5.04 22.43 15.52
CA ILE A 3 -4.21 21.32 16.04
C ILE A 3 -5.04 20.30 16.85
N LEU A 4 -5.97 20.78 17.68
CA LEU A 4 -6.87 19.90 18.45
C LEU A 4 -7.77 19.07 17.52
N GLY A 5 -8.30 19.71 16.47
CA GLY A 5 -9.05 19.04 15.41
C GLY A 5 -8.21 17.99 14.69
N LEU A 6 -7.00 18.34 14.26
CA LEU A 6 -6.08 17.40 13.62
C LEU A 6 -5.81 16.17 14.49
N VAL A 7 -5.52 16.38 15.79
CA VAL A 7 -5.31 15.30 16.75
C VAL A 7 -6.56 14.43 16.91
N ALA A 8 -7.76 15.03 16.99
CA ALA A 8 -9.03 14.29 17.07
C ALA A 8 -9.31 13.48 15.79
N GLY A 9 -9.01 14.04 14.61
CA GLY A 9 -9.12 13.35 13.32
C GLY A 9 -8.21 12.14 13.24
N TYR A 10 -6.94 12.30 13.63
CA TYR A 10 -6.02 11.17 13.73
C TYR A 10 -6.45 10.14 14.78
N PHE A 11 -6.86 10.58 15.95
CA PHE A 11 -7.29 9.70 17.03
C PHE A 11 -8.47 8.81 16.58
N THR A 12 -9.48 9.38 15.95
CA THR A 12 -10.65 8.62 15.46
C THR A 12 -10.28 7.67 14.32
N LEU A 13 -9.38 8.07 13.42
CA LEU A 13 -8.86 7.23 12.36
C LEU A 13 -8.10 6.03 12.92
N PHE A 14 -7.15 6.26 13.84
CA PHE A 14 -6.43 5.19 14.52
C PHE A 14 -7.36 4.32 15.37
N ALA A 15 -8.38 4.88 16.03
CA ALA A 15 -9.34 4.12 16.82
C ALA A 15 -10.12 3.12 15.96
N ALA A 16 -10.67 3.57 14.83
CA ALA A 16 -11.34 2.69 13.86
C ALA A 16 -10.39 1.59 13.37
N GLY A 17 -9.17 1.98 13.01
CA GLY A 17 -8.11 1.08 12.58
C GLY A 17 -7.72 0.03 13.62
N ILE A 18 -7.52 0.42 14.88
CA ILE A 18 -7.24 -0.48 16.00
C ILE A 18 -8.39 -1.47 16.18
N GLY A 19 -9.62 -0.99 16.09
CA GLY A 19 -10.82 -1.84 16.14
C GLY A 19 -10.76 -2.97 15.11
N VAL A 20 -10.49 -2.62 13.86
CA VAL A 20 -10.37 -3.56 12.74
C VAL A 20 -9.16 -4.48 12.89
N ALA A 21 -7.99 -3.95 13.23
CA ALA A 21 -6.77 -4.73 13.44
C ALA A 21 -6.96 -5.78 14.54
N LEU A 22 -7.59 -5.43 15.67
CA LEU A 22 -7.88 -6.37 16.76
C LEU A 22 -8.89 -7.45 16.34
N LEU A 23 -9.91 -7.10 15.55
CA LEU A 23 -10.86 -8.07 15.00
C LEU A 23 -10.17 -9.07 14.04
N ILE A 24 -9.22 -8.61 13.24
CA ILE A 24 -8.41 -9.46 12.36
C ILE A 24 -7.47 -10.35 13.18
N MET A 25 -6.79 -9.77 14.18
CA MET A 25 -5.80 -10.44 15.02
C MET A 25 -6.40 -11.33 16.11
N ARG A 26 -7.74 -11.48 16.16
CA ARG A 26 -8.45 -12.34 17.13
C ARG A 26 -7.98 -13.79 17.19
N GLY A 27 -7.35 -14.28 16.11
CA GLY A 27 -6.78 -15.62 16.04
C GLY A 27 -5.35 -15.76 16.59
N SER A 28 -4.73 -14.69 17.07
CA SER A 28 -3.41 -14.72 17.72
C SER A 28 -3.56 -14.79 19.24
N ARG A 29 -2.54 -15.22 19.99
CA ARG A 29 -2.47 -15.03 21.46
C ARG A 29 -1.61 -13.82 21.85
N ARG A 30 -0.64 -13.48 21.01
CA ARG A 30 0.30 -12.37 21.23
C ARG A 30 0.24 -11.41 20.06
N ILE A 31 0.04 -10.13 20.36
CA ILE A 31 -0.01 -9.06 19.37
C ILE A 31 1.24 -8.22 19.54
N ASN A 32 1.97 -8.04 18.43
CA ASN A 32 3.01 -7.03 18.37
C ASN A 32 2.33 -5.65 18.27
N PRO A 33 2.51 -4.75 19.25
CA PRO A 33 1.87 -3.44 19.23
C PRO A 33 2.34 -2.57 18.04
N ILE A 34 3.58 -2.75 17.55
CA ILE A 34 4.10 -2.03 16.38
C ILE A 34 3.33 -2.44 15.12
N GLU A 35 3.17 -3.75 14.92
CA GLU A 35 2.36 -4.29 13.81
C GLU A 35 0.92 -3.82 13.92
N CYS A 36 0.33 -3.89 15.12
CA CYS A 36 -1.04 -3.43 15.37
C CYS A 36 -1.21 -1.95 15.02
N ALA A 37 -0.25 -1.08 15.38
CA ALA A 37 -0.28 0.34 15.05
C ALA A 37 -0.16 0.58 13.54
N CYS A 38 0.71 -0.16 12.85
CA CYS A 38 0.85 -0.06 11.38
C CYS A 38 -0.45 -0.50 10.68
N LEU A 39 -1.03 -1.63 11.10
CA LEU A 39 -2.32 -2.10 10.58
C LEU A 39 -3.46 -1.16 10.92
N ALA A 40 -3.45 -0.56 12.11
CA ALA A 40 -4.44 0.42 12.50
C ALA A 40 -4.38 1.66 11.59
N TRP A 41 -3.19 2.12 11.23
CA TRP A 41 -3.07 3.19 10.25
C TRP A 41 -3.69 2.80 8.90
N LEU A 42 -3.28 1.67 8.32
CA LEU A 42 -3.78 1.21 7.01
C LEU A 42 -5.31 1.00 7.02
N PHE A 43 -5.82 0.22 7.97
CA PHE A 43 -7.24 -0.09 8.04
C PHE A 43 -8.08 1.10 8.50
N GLY A 44 -7.53 2.02 9.29
CA GLY A 44 -8.17 3.27 9.65
C GLY A 44 -8.41 4.14 8.41
N VAL A 45 -7.38 4.35 7.58
CA VAL A 45 -7.51 5.05 6.29
C VAL A 45 -8.57 4.37 5.41
N GLY A 46 -8.48 3.05 5.24
CA GLY A 46 -9.42 2.31 4.40
C GLY A 46 -10.86 2.40 4.90
N VAL A 47 -11.11 2.15 6.19
CA VAL A 47 -12.47 2.09 6.73
C VAL A 47 -13.09 3.47 6.89
N VAL A 48 -12.35 4.47 7.37
CA VAL A 48 -12.91 5.83 7.53
C VAL A 48 -13.25 6.44 6.18
N SER A 49 -12.40 6.26 5.16
CA SER A 49 -12.71 6.73 3.80
C SER A 49 -13.92 6.01 3.19
N LEU A 50 -14.07 4.70 3.40
CA LEU A 50 -15.26 3.96 2.98
C LEU A 50 -16.51 4.44 3.72
N LEU A 51 -16.44 4.69 5.02
CA LEU A 51 -17.56 5.20 5.81
C LEU A 51 -17.98 6.60 5.37
N LEU A 52 -17.04 7.48 5.05
CA LEU A 52 -17.33 8.80 4.50
C LEU A 52 -18.01 8.69 3.13
N TRP A 53 -17.55 7.80 2.27
CA TRP A 53 -18.16 7.58 0.96
C TRP A 53 -19.55 6.98 1.04
N LEU A 54 -19.72 5.89 1.80
CA LEU A 54 -21.01 5.24 1.96
C LEU A 54 -22.00 6.13 2.73
N GLY A 55 -21.57 6.74 3.84
CA GLY A 55 -22.38 7.66 4.62
C GLY A 55 -22.76 8.92 3.84
N GLY A 56 -21.83 9.42 3.02
CA GLY A 56 -22.04 10.58 2.15
C GLY A 56 -23.11 10.40 1.08
N MET A 57 -23.56 9.16 0.83
CA MET A 57 -24.73 8.90 -0.02
C MET A 57 -26.05 9.23 0.66
N PHE A 58 -26.09 9.29 2.00
CA PHE A 58 -27.31 9.45 2.79
C PHE A 58 -27.31 10.69 3.69
N ALA A 59 -26.13 11.17 4.09
CA ALA A 59 -25.97 12.28 5.02
C ALA A 59 -24.86 13.23 4.56
N THR A 60 -24.96 14.49 4.97
CA THR A 60 -23.95 15.53 4.74
C THR A 60 -23.69 16.32 6.03
N GLY A 61 -22.63 17.12 6.01
CA GLY A 61 -22.26 18.05 7.07
C GLY A 61 -22.02 17.36 8.41
N ILE A 62 -22.51 17.97 9.49
CA ILE A 62 -22.33 17.47 10.85
C ILE A 62 -22.95 16.08 11.06
N VAL A 63 -24.04 15.75 10.35
CA VAL A 63 -24.70 14.44 10.46
C VAL A 63 -23.78 13.34 9.95
N LEU A 64 -23.13 13.56 8.80
CA LEU A 64 -22.13 12.65 8.25
C LEU A 64 -20.95 12.48 9.20
N GLN A 65 -20.42 13.59 9.72
CA GLN A 65 -19.29 13.57 10.65
C GLN A 65 -19.62 12.81 11.95
N CYS A 66 -20.81 13.02 12.52
CA CYS A 66 -21.30 12.31 13.70
C CYS A 66 -21.48 10.81 13.41
N PHE A 67 -22.06 10.45 12.27
CA PHE A 67 -22.22 9.05 11.85
C PHE A 67 -20.87 8.32 11.75
N VAL A 68 -19.91 8.91 11.02
CA VAL A 68 -18.57 8.31 10.86
C VAL A 68 -17.85 8.23 12.20
N THR A 69 -17.96 9.26 13.05
CA THR A 69 -17.37 9.24 14.40
C THR A 69 -17.96 8.11 15.26
N ALA A 70 -19.28 7.96 15.26
CA ALA A 70 -19.96 6.91 16.01
C ALA A 70 -19.56 5.51 15.50
N ALA A 71 -19.41 5.33 14.19
CA ALA A 71 -18.90 4.09 13.61
C ALA A 71 -17.45 3.80 14.04
N CYS A 72 -16.57 4.81 14.05
CA CYS A 72 -15.18 4.66 14.54
C CYS A 72 -15.14 4.20 16.01
N LEU A 73 -15.95 4.83 16.87
CA LEU A 73 -16.07 4.47 18.29
C LEU A 73 -16.65 3.05 18.45
N THR A 74 -17.62 2.67 17.62
CA THR A 74 -18.19 1.32 17.64
C THR A 74 -17.15 0.27 17.27
N LEU A 75 -16.35 0.52 16.23
CA LEU A 75 -15.30 -0.38 15.79
C LEU A 75 -14.23 -0.60 16.87
N VAL A 76 -13.77 0.44 17.55
CA VAL A 76 -12.79 0.28 18.63
C VAL A 76 -13.38 -0.50 19.82
N ILE A 77 -14.65 -0.25 20.18
CA ILE A 77 -15.34 -1.02 21.23
C ILE A 77 -15.44 -2.49 20.85
N LEU A 78 -15.84 -2.80 19.61
CA LEU A 78 -15.95 -4.19 19.13
C LEU A 78 -14.58 -4.89 19.08
N GLY A 79 -13.55 -4.22 18.58
CA GLY A 79 -12.19 -4.74 18.57
C GLY A 79 -11.63 -4.96 19.98
N TRP A 80 -11.90 -4.05 20.90
CA TRP A 80 -11.50 -4.21 22.30
C TRP A 80 -12.22 -5.36 23.00
N ARG A 81 -13.53 -5.53 22.76
CA ARG A 81 -14.29 -6.68 23.25
C ARG A 81 -13.74 -7.99 22.68
N ALA A 82 -13.39 -8.01 21.40
CA ALA A 82 -12.75 -9.17 20.78
C ALA A 82 -11.37 -9.46 21.41
N LYS A 83 -10.60 -8.42 21.72
CA LYS A 83 -9.32 -8.53 22.43
C LYS A 83 -9.49 -9.17 23.81
N GLN A 84 -10.46 -8.70 24.60
CA GLN A 84 -10.76 -9.26 25.92
C GLN A 84 -11.24 -10.72 25.83
N ARG A 85 -12.18 -11.01 24.93
CA ARG A 85 -12.76 -12.35 24.75
C ARG A 85 -11.72 -13.39 24.33
N ASN A 86 -10.76 -13.01 23.50
CA ASN A 86 -9.71 -13.92 23.01
C ASN A 86 -8.40 -13.84 23.83
N GLN A 87 -8.41 -13.14 24.97
CA GLN A 87 -7.25 -12.98 25.87
C GLN A 87 -5.98 -12.54 25.12
N LEU A 88 -6.12 -11.57 24.21
CA LEU A 88 -4.99 -11.10 23.40
C LEU A 88 -4.05 -10.26 24.27
N HIS A 89 -2.80 -10.69 24.35
CA HIS A 89 -1.76 -9.96 25.08
C HIS A 89 -0.86 -9.17 24.14
N PHE A 90 -0.68 -7.89 24.42
CA PHE A 90 0.34 -7.09 23.75
C PHE A 90 1.72 -7.47 24.27
N SER A 91 2.63 -7.76 23.35
CA SER A 91 4.02 -8.08 23.66
C SER A 91 4.91 -7.27 22.73
N LEU A 92 5.58 -6.26 23.28
CA LEU A 92 6.52 -5.44 22.53
C LEU A 92 7.78 -6.27 22.24
N PRO A 93 8.15 -6.48 20.97
CA PRO A 93 9.42 -7.13 20.65
C PRO A 93 10.56 -6.22 21.10
N ARG A 94 11.40 -6.71 22.02
CA ARG A 94 12.60 -6.00 22.47
C ARG A 94 13.82 -6.46 21.69
N PRO A 95 14.69 -5.55 21.21
CA PRO A 95 16.02 -5.90 20.73
C PRO A 95 16.76 -6.78 21.75
N SER A 96 17.45 -7.81 21.26
CA SER A 96 18.09 -8.84 22.08
C SER A 96 19.56 -8.56 22.39
N ASN A 97 20.22 -7.75 21.55
CA ASN A 97 21.64 -7.45 21.63
C ASN A 97 21.92 -5.99 21.23
N SER A 98 23.15 -5.53 21.44
CA SER A 98 23.57 -4.15 21.17
C SER A 98 23.43 -3.76 19.70
N VAL A 99 23.67 -4.68 18.76
CA VAL A 99 23.52 -4.41 17.31
C VAL A 99 22.06 -4.10 16.97
N GLU A 100 21.11 -4.90 17.47
CA GLU A 100 19.69 -4.65 17.26
C GLU A 100 19.23 -3.34 17.92
N TRP A 101 19.78 -2.96 19.07
CA TRP A 101 19.51 -1.66 19.70
C TRP A 101 20.02 -0.49 18.86
N VAL A 102 21.24 -0.59 18.32
CA VAL A 102 21.81 0.42 17.43
C VAL A 102 20.97 0.54 16.16
N LEU A 103 20.63 -0.57 15.51
CA LEU A 103 19.80 -0.56 14.30
C LEU A 103 18.40 0.00 14.57
N ALA A 104 17.77 -0.35 15.69
CA ALA A 104 16.47 0.20 16.07
C ALA A 104 16.55 1.72 16.36
N GLY A 105 17.63 2.18 17.01
CA GLY A 105 17.87 3.60 17.26
C GLY A 105 18.09 4.39 15.97
N LEU A 106 18.92 3.87 15.06
CA LEU A 106 19.15 4.47 13.74
C LEU A 106 17.86 4.52 12.91
N LEU A 107 17.07 3.44 12.93
CA LEU A 107 15.77 3.41 12.24
C LEU A 107 14.83 4.46 12.83
N LEU A 108 14.78 4.63 14.15
CA LEU A 108 13.96 5.68 14.77
C LEU A 108 14.40 7.08 14.32
N VAL A 109 15.70 7.36 14.31
CA VAL A 109 16.25 8.64 13.83
C VAL A 109 15.90 8.87 12.36
N GLU A 110 16.01 7.84 11.52
CA GLU A 110 15.62 7.90 10.12
C GLU A 110 14.14 8.21 9.94
N LEU A 111 13.25 7.46 10.61
CA LEU A 111 11.80 7.67 10.53
C LEU A 111 11.42 9.11 10.92
N VAL A 112 12.04 9.65 11.96
CA VAL A 112 11.85 11.05 12.40
C VAL A 112 12.39 12.02 11.34
N THR A 113 13.57 11.76 10.78
CA THR A 113 14.21 12.61 9.79
C THR A 113 13.41 12.68 8.49
N ILE A 114 13.00 11.53 7.95
CA ILE A 114 12.16 11.48 6.74
C ILE A 114 10.82 12.17 6.96
N SER A 115 10.21 11.97 8.13
CA SER A 115 8.97 12.68 8.49
C SER A 115 9.20 14.19 8.52
N PHE A 116 10.27 14.66 9.16
CA PHE A 116 10.61 16.08 9.21
C PHE A 116 10.91 16.68 7.83
N VAL A 117 11.65 15.97 6.98
CA VAL A 117 11.94 16.40 5.60
C VAL A 117 10.66 16.48 4.78
N SER A 118 9.77 15.49 4.87
CA SER A 118 8.45 15.55 4.24
C SER A 118 7.65 16.79 4.72
N LEU A 119 7.81 17.20 5.98
CA LEU A 119 7.22 18.44 6.48
C LEU A 119 7.88 19.72 5.96
N LYS A 120 9.01 19.67 5.27
CA LYS A 120 9.62 20.84 4.61
C LYS A 120 9.20 20.98 3.15
N HIS A 121 8.87 19.87 2.48
CA HIS A 121 8.39 19.90 1.11
C HIS A 121 6.90 20.26 1.04
N THR A 122 6.54 20.89 -0.07
CA THR A 122 5.13 21.08 -0.47
C THR A 122 4.58 19.79 -1.02
N VAL A 123 3.25 19.62 -0.92
CA VAL A 123 2.56 18.53 -1.64
C VAL A 123 2.86 18.72 -3.13
N GLY A 124 3.37 17.68 -3.78
CA GLY A 124 3.70 17.72 -5.19
C GLY A 124 2.43 17.81 -6.06
N TRP A 125 2.61 18.08 -7.34
CA TRP A 125 1.51 18.37 -8.25
C TRP A 125 0.47 17.24 -8.34
N ASP A 126 0.89 15.97 -8.35
CA ASP A 126 -0.04 14.81 -8.41
C ASP A 126 -0.83 14.70 -7.10
N GLY A 127 -0.12 14.83 -5.97
CA GLY A 127 -0.64 15.03 -4.61
C GLY A 127 -1.79 16.02 -4.56
N LEU A 128 -1.54 17.21 -5.10
CA LEU A 128 -2.47 18.33 -5.10
C LEU A 128 -3.66 18.10 -6.06
N LEU A 129 -3.37 17.75 -7.31
CA LEU A 129 -4.34 17.77 -8.40
C LEU A 129 -5.21 16.51 -8.48
N ASN A 130 -4.78 15.39 -7.90
CA ASN A 130 -5.57 14.15 -7.91
C ASN A 130 -6.24 13.85 -6.57
N TRP A 131 -5.63 14.29 -5.46
CA TRP A 131 -6.03 13.86 -4.12
C TRP A 131 -6.56 15.03 -3.27
N GLU A 132 -5.73 16.05 -3.03
CA GLU A 132 -6.09 17.20 -2.17
C GLU A 132 -7.28 17.98 -2.72
N ILE A 133 -7.30 18.20 -4.04
CA ILE A 133 -8.39 18.95 -4.67
C ILE A 133 -9.74 18.29 -4.40
N LYS A 134 -9.83 16.95 -4.41
CA LYS A 134 -11.06 16.20 -4.12
C LYS A 134 -11.47 16.34 -2.67
N ALA A 135 -10.51 16.27 -1.75
CA ALA A 135 -10.75 16.50 -0.33
C ALA A 135 -11.32 17.90 -0.07
N ARG A 136 -10.72 18.92 -0.70
CA ARG A 136 -11.17 20.31 -0.62
C ARG A 136 -12.55 20.51 -1.22
N TYR A 137 -12.84 19.94 -2.39
CA TYR A 137 -14.17 19.99 -3.00
C TYR A 137 -15.21 19.32 -2.11
N ALA A 138 -14.93 18.14 -1.57
CA ALA A 138 -15.84 17.46 -0.66
C ALA A 138 -16.08 18.29 0.61
N PHE A 139 -15.04 18.89 1.18
CA PHE A 139 -15.17 19.73 2.38
C PHE A 139 -16.10 20.93 2.13
N LEU A 140 -15.89 21.65 1.03
CA LEU A 140 -16.72 22.80 0.63
C LEU A 140 -18.17 22.41 0.30
N ASN A 141 -18.44 21.13 0.08
CA ASN A 141 -19.76 20.56 -0.19
C ASN A 141 -20.22 19.66 0.96
N SER A 142 -19.93 20.06 2.20
CA SER A 142 -20.42 19.40 3.42
C SER A 142 -20.05 17.91 3.51
N GLY A 143 -18.82 17.57 3.14
CA GLY A 143 -18.27 16.22 3.25
C GLY A 143 -18.55 15.29 2.07
N VAL A 144 -19.11 15.78 0.96
CA VAL A 144 -19.45 14.94 -0.20
C VAL A 144 -18.97 15.58 -1.51
N LEU A 145 -18.40 14.78 -2.41
CA LEU A 145 -18.07 15.28 -3.76
C LEU A 145 -19.35 15.53 -4.57
N PRO A 146 -19.56 16.77 -5.07
CA PRO A 146 -20.74 17.10 -5.85
C PRO A 146 -20.74 16.34 -7.18
N GLY A 147 -21.93 16.02 -7.71
CA GLY A 147 -22.07 15.27 -8.97
C GLY A 147 -21.41 15.99 -10.15
N SER A 148 -21.46 17.32 -10.15
CA SER A 148 -20.82 18.18 -11.14
C SER A 148 -19.30 17.99 -11.22
N TYR A 149 -18.65 17.54 -10.15
CA TYR A 149 -17.22 17.25 -10.17
C TYR A 149 -16.90 16.06 -11.10
N TYR A 150 -17.73 15.01 -11.07
CA TYR A 150 -17.55 13.81 -11.89
C TYR A 150 -17.89 14.04 -13.36
N LEU A 151 -18.90 14.89 -13.62
CA LEU A 151 -19.43 15.16 -14.96
C LEU A 151 -18.56 16.12 -15.78
N SER A 152 -17.76 16.97 -15.13
CA SER A 152 -17.10 18.10 -15.78
C SER A 152 -15.88 17.66 -16.59
N PRO A 153 -15.86 17.87 -17.93
CA PRO A 153 -14.67 17.57 -18.75
C PRO A 153 -13.44 18.39 -18.32
N GLY A 154 -13.67 19.61 -17.80
CA GLY A 154 -12.62 20.46 -17.24
C GLY A 154 -11.98 19.90 -15.97
N ARG A 155 -12.46 18.76 -15.44
CA ARG A 155 -11.88 18.04 -14.29
C ARG A 155 -11.20 16.73 -14.68
N ALA A 156 -11.15 16.37 -15.96
CA ALA A 156 -10.52 15.14 -16.42
C ALA A 156 -9.07 15.00 -15.95
N PHE A 157 -8.32 16.11 -15.88
CA PHE A 157 -6.93 16.14 -15.40
C PHE A 157 -6.74 15.67 -13.95
N SER A 158 -7.81 15.67 -13.14
CA SER A 158 -7.78 15.29 -11.72
C SER A 158 -8.18 13.84 -11.46
N HIS A 159 -8.28 13.05 -12.55
CA HIS A 159 -8.75 11.67 -12.56
C HIS A 159 -9.98 11.44 -11.67
N PRO A 160 -11.16 12.01 -11.99
CA PRO A 160 -12.36 11.88 -11.15
C PRO A 160 -12.75 10.43 -10.82
N GLU A 161 -12.35 9.48 -11.65
CA GLU A 161 -12.51 8.03 -11.49
C GLU A 161 -11.60 7.39 -10.43
N TYR A 162 -10.55 8.08 -10.00
CA TYR A 162 -9.63 7.55 -9.00
C TYR A 162 -10.36 7.35 -7.66
N PRO A 163 -10.10 6.24 -6.96
CA PRO A 163 -10.69 5.95 -5.65
C PRO A 163 -10.50 7.06 -4.61
N LEU A 164 -11.36 7.06 -3.59
CA LEU A 164 -11.46 8.15 -2.63
C LEU A 164 -10.71 7.91 -1.31
N ALA A 165 -9.90 6.85 -1.17
CA ALA A 165 -9.23 6.55 0.11
C ALA A 165 -8.40 7.71 0.66
N LEU A 166 -7.45 8.22 -0.13
CA LEU A 166 -6.61 9.33 0.27
C LEU A 166 -7.39 10.66 0.34
N PRO A 167 -8.20 11.03 -0.68
CA PRO A 167 -9.04 12.22 -0.60
C PRO A 167 -9.92 12.26 0.65
N PHE A 168 -10.50 11.12 1.04
CA PHE A 168 -11.41 11.08 2.18
C PHE A 168 -10.69 10.93 3.52
N THR A 169 -9.45 10.45 3.51
CA THR A 169 -8.56 10.59 4.67
C THR A 169 -8.24 12.06 4.92
N GLU A 170 -7.89 12.81 3.88
CA GLU A 170 -7.61 14.25 3.99
C GLU A 170 -8.86 15.05 4.35
N LEU A 171 -10.00 14.72 3.73
CA LEU A 171 -11.31 15.27 4.08
C LEU A 171 -11.64 15.07 5.55
N TRP A 172 -11.39 13.87 6.10
CA TRP A 172 -11.66 13.58 7.50
C TRP A 172 -10.89 14.54 8.41
N LEU A 173 -9.62 14.78 8.11
CA LEU A 173 -8.82 15.75 8.86
C LEU A 173 -9.36 17.16 8.70
N TYR A 174 -9.79 17.56 7.50
CA TYR A 174 -10.42 18.87 7.26
C TYR A 174 -11.71 19.06 8.06
N LEU A 175 -12.59 18.05 8.12
CA LEU A 175 -13.83 18.10 8.91
C LEU A 175 -13.56 18.31 10.40
N TRP A 176 -12.49 17.73 10.95
CA TRP A 176 -12.11 17.95 12.34
C TRP A 176 -11.39 19.27 12.58
N MET A 177 -10.55 19.71 11.64
CA MET A 177 -9.87 21.02 11.73
C MET A 177 -10.84 22.19 11.55
N GLY A 178 -11.96 21.97 10.85
CA GLY A 178 -12.95 22.99 10.51
C GLY A 178 -12.58 23.82 9.28
N GLU A 179 -11.44 23.55 8.64
CA GLU A 179 -10.99 24.21 7.41
C GLU A 179 -10.00 23.35 6.61
N PRO A 180 -9.89 23.56 5.28
CA PRO A 180 -8.89 22.88 4.45
C PRO A 180 -7.48 23.45 4.66
N HIS A 181 -6.59 22.66 5.25
CA HIS A 181 -5.21 23.06 5.55
C HIS A 181 -4.15 22.14 4.91
N GLN A 182 -3.64 22.52 3.74
CA GLN A 182 -2.70 21.73 2.93
C GLN A 182 -1.43 21.32 3.67
N PHE A 183 -0.89 22.19 4.53
CA PHE A 183 0.31 21.85 5.30
C PHE A 183 0.07 20.73 6.31
N TRP A 184 -1.13 20.59 6.88
CA TRP A 184 -1.38 19.59 7.91
C TRP A 184 -1.71 18.22 7.31
N ILE A 185 -2.45 18.16 6.21
CA ILE A 185 -2.77 16.87 5.56
C ILE A 185 -1.53 16.12 5.06
N LYS A 186 -0.42 16.80 4.76
CA LYS A 186 0.80 16.11 4.33
C LYS A 186 1.37 15.16 5.39
N THR A 187 0.99 15.34 6.66
CA THR A 187 1.39 14.44 7.76
C THR A 187 0.85 13.01 7.58
N VAL A 188 -0.13 12.81 6.69
CA VAL A 188 -0.67 11.49 6.30
C VAL A 188 0.41 10.62 5.64
N PHE A 189 1.25 11.19 4.79
CA PHE A 189 2.18 10.40 3.95
C PHE A 189 3.39 9.85 4.71
N PRO A 190 4.04 10.59 5.63
CA PRO A 190 5.05 10.02 6.52
C PRO A 190 4.55 8.83 7.36
N LEU A 191 3.26 8.83 7.75
CA LEU A 191 2.69 7.69 8.49
C LEU A 191 2.62 6.43 7.63
N PHE A 192 2.36 6.55 6.32
CA PHE A 192 2.48 5.43 5.39
C PHE A 192 3.92 4.93 5.27
N TYR A 193 4.90 5.83 5.20
CA TYR A 193 6.31 5.44 5.19
C TYR A 193 6.71 4.67 6.44
N ILE A 194 6.40 5.22 7.61
CA ILE A 194 6.65 4.59 8.91
C ILE A 194 6.02 3.20 8.94
N ALA A 195 4.73 3.09 8.58
CA ALA A 195 4.04 1.81 8.55
C ALA A 195 4.70 0.83 7.56
N GLY A 196 5.08 1.29 6.37
CA GLY A 196 5.74 0.49 5.35
C GLY A 196 7.09 -0.05 5.79
N ALA A 197 7.98 0.81 6.26
CA ALA A 197 9.32 0.43 6.71
C ALA A 197 9.25 -0.55 7.89
N LEU A 198 8.41 -0.27 8.88
CA LEU A 198 8.21 -1.15 10.03
C LEU A 198 7.59 -2.49 9.63
N LEU A 199 6.57 -2.50 8.76
CA LEU A 199 5.95 -3.74 8.29
C LEU A 199 6.93 -4.60 7.50
N VAL A 200 7.70 -4.01 6.56
CA VAL A 200 8.74 -4.74 5.82
C VAL A 200 9.75 -5.36 6.79
N GLY A 201 10.27 -4.59 7.76
CA GLY A 201 11.20 -5.11 8.76
C GLY A 201 10.59 -6.22 9.62
N LEU A 202 9.32 -6.09 10.02
CA LEU A 202 8.60 -7.10 10.79
C LEU A 202 8.35 -8.39 9.98
N PHE A 203 8.00 -8.28 8.70
CA PHE A 203 7.80 -9.44 7.83
C PHE A 203 9.11 -10.16 7.55
N ILE A 204 10.20 -9.44 7.29
CA ILE A 204 11.54 -10.04 7.16
C ILE A 204 11.92 -10.75 8.45
N CYS A 205 11.75 -10.11 9.61
CA CYS A 205 12.00 -10.76 10.91
C CYS A 205 11.17 -12.04 11.09
N ARG A 206 9.89 -12.02 10.73
CA ARG A 206 8.97 -13.16 10.89
C ARG A 206 9.30 -14.33 9.98
N LEU A 207 9.61 -14.05 8.71
CA LEU A 207 9.83 -15.05 7.68
C LEU A 207 11.27 -15.59 7.70
N SER A 208 12.27 -14.75 8.01
CA SER A 208 13.67 -15.18 8.13
C SER A 208 14.06 -15.69 9.53
N GLY A 209 13.32 -15.29 10.57
CA GLY A 209 13.71 -15.48 11.97
C GLY A 209 14.82 -14.54 12.46
N LYS A 210 15.34 -13.63 11.62
CA LYS A 210 16.46 -12.74 11.94
C LYS A 210 15.99 -11.29 12.09
N ARG A 211 15.90 -10.80 13.33
CA ARG A 211 15.42 -9.44 13.61
C ARG A 211 16.38 -8.36 13.11
N TRP A 212 17.68 -8.52 13.35
CA TRP A 212 18.70 -7.58 12.87
C TRP A 212 18.59 -7.34 11.35
N LEU A 213 18.25 -8.38 10.57
CA LEU A 213 18.11 -8.28 9.12
C LEU A 213 16.88 -7.47 8.74
N GLY A 214 15.75 -7.66 9.45
CA GLY A 214 14.56 -6.85 9.26
C GLY A 214 14.79 -5.38 9.59
N LEU A 215 15.50 -5.08 10.68
CA LEU A 215 15.87 -3.71 11.05
C LEU A 215 16.81 -3.08 10.03
N LEU A 216 17.83 -3.83 9.58
CA LEU A 216 18.78 -3.37 8.58
C LEU A 216 18.09 -3.06 7.25
N VAL A 217 17.23 -3.95 6.75
CA VAL A 217 16.54 -3.71 5.48
C VAL A 217 15.58 -2.52 5.59
N ALA A 218 14.86 -2.38 6.70
CA ALA A 218 14.02 -1.20 6.93
C ALA A 218 14.86 0.10 6.91
N LEU A 219 16.05 0.07 7.52
CA LEU A 219 17.00 1.20 7.55
C LEU A 219 17.56 1.57 6.16
N LEU A 220 17.56 0.63 5.21
CA LEU A 220 18.13 0.83 3.86
C LEU A 220 17.13 1.42 2.86
N ILE A 221 15.83 1.45 3.18
CA ILE A 221 14.79 1.96 2.28
C ILE A 221 15.04 3.39 1.78
N PRO A 222 15.38 4.40 2.62
CA PRO A 222 15.53 5.78 2.15
C PRO A 222 16.79 6.00 1.31
N PHE A 223 17.71 5.03 1.28
CA PHE A 223 18.93 5.09 0.47
C PHE A 223 18.68 4.78 -1.02
N VAL A 224 17.44 4.45 -1.40
CA VAL A 224 17.01 4.44 -2.80
C VAL A 224 16.72 5.89 -3.22
N PRO A 225 17.53 6.52 -4.09
CA PRO A 225 17.40 7.96 -4.38
C PRO A 225 16.00 8.36 -4.88
N PHE A 226 15.34 7.52 -5.67
CA PHE A 226 14.00 7.78 -6.17
C PHE A 226 12.96 7.95 -5.04
N VAL A 227 13.13 7.24 -3.93
CA VAL A 227 12.22 7.31 -2.78
C VAL A 227 12.29 8.66 -2.08
N THR A 228 13.47 9.26 -1.98
CA THR A 228 13.69 10.46 -1.16
C THR A 228 13.81 11.74 -1.97
N ALA A 229 14.26 11.66 -3.23
CA ALA A 229 14.63 12.82 -4.04
C ALA A 229 13.79 13.01 -5.31
N SER A 230 12.90 12.08 -5.68
CA SER A 230 12.12 12.13 -6.93
C SER A 230 10.63 12.40 -6.72
N SER A 231 9.97 12.82 -7.81
CA SER A 231 8.50 12.95 -7.85
C SER A 231 7.83 11.57 -7.67
N GLY A 232 6.95 11.44 -6.69
CA GLY A 232 6.37 10.16 -6.25
C GLY A 232 6.98 9.61 -4.96
N GLY A 233 8.14 10.14 -4.57
CA GLY A 233 8.82 9.76 -3.34
C GLY A 233 8.05 10.12 -2.06
N VAL A 234 8.59 9.69 -0.92
CA VAL A 234 7.99 9.82 0.41
C VAL A 234 7.77 11.28 0.83
N THR A 235 8.51 12.22 0.24
CA THR A 235 8.52 13.62 0.64
C THR A 235 7.42 14.47 0.01
N VAL A 236 6.80 14.00 -1.08
CA VAL A 236 5.92 14.84 -1.93
C VAL A 236 4.42 14.52 -1.86
N GLY A 237 4.02 13.55 -1.04
CA GLY A 237 2.61 13.28 -0.74
C GLY A 237 1.80 12.69 -1.89
N TYR A 238 2.35 11.67 -2.57
CA TYR A 238 1.67 10.96 -3.65
C TYR A 238 1.06 9.64 -3.14
N ALA A 239 0.16 9.06 -3.92
CA ALA A 239 -0.48 7.78 -3.62
C ALA A 239 0.43 6.56 -3.80
N ASP A 240 1.60 6.71 -4.42
CA ASP A 240 2.51 5.62 -4.79
C ASP A 240 3.07 4.88 -3.55
N ILE A 241 3.43 5.60 -2.49
CA ILE A 241 3.84 4.98 -1.22
C ILE A 241 2.65 4.32 -0.51
N PRO A 242 1.50 4.97 -0.28
CA PRO A 242 0.32 4.31 0.28
C PRO A 242 -0.03 2.97 -0.37
N ILE A 243 -0.18 2.93 -1.70
CA ILE A 243 -0.53 1.69 -2.40
C ILE A 243 0.57 0.63 -2.28
N SER A 244 1.85 1.03 -2.32
CA SER A 244 2.99 0.11 -2.13
C SER A 244 2.94 -0.59 -0.77
N VAL A 245 2.51 0.12 0.28
CA VAL A 245 2.43 -0.42 1.64
C VAL A 245 1.27 -1.41 1.77
N PHE A 246 0.10 -1.09 1.19
CA PHE A 246 -1.00 -2.06 1.12
C PHE A 246 -0.61 -3.31 0.33
N TYR A 247 0.11 -3.12 -0.79
CA TYR A 247 0.57 -4.21 -1.63
C TYR A 247 1.50 -5.17 -0.90
N VAL A 248 2.59 -4.67 -0.31
CA VAL A 248 3.53 -5.52 0.45
C VAL A 248 2.87 -6.14 1.67
N THR A 249 1.93 -5.45 2.31
CA THR A 249 1.17 -5.99 3.44
C THR A 249 0.35 -7.21 3.02
N ALA A 250 -0.41 -7.10 1.92
CA ALA A 250 -1.19 -8.21 1.40
C ALA A 250 -0.27 -9.36 0.94
N LEU A 251 0.78 -9.07 0.17
CA LEU A 251 1.74 -10.08 -0.29
C LEU A 251 2.40 -10.81 0.88
N ALA A 252 2.94 -10.08 1.86
CA ALA A 252 3.65 -10.67 2.98
C ALA A 252 2.72 -11.50 3.88
N TYR A 253 1.47 -11.07 4.10
CA TYR A 253 0.51 -11.90 4.83
C TYR A 253 0.04 -13.12 4.05
N LEU A 254 -0.04 -13.03 2.71
CA LEU A 254 -0.26 -14.20 1.86
C LEU A 254 0.87 -15.23 2.08
N LEU A 255 2.13 -14.79 2.03
CA LEU A 255 3.29 -15.64 2.30
C LEU A 255 3.28 -16.22 3.73
N CYS A 256 2.99 -15.39 4.74
CA CYS A 256 2.88 -15.83 6.13
C CYS A 256 1.77 -16.88 6.32
N SER A 257 0.65 -16.75 5.59
CA SER A 257 -0.44 -17.72 5.64
C SER A 257 -0.02 -19.09 5.10
N VAL A 258 0.92 -19.14 4.14
CA VAL A 258 1.49 -20.37 3.59
C VAL A 258 2.49 -21.00 4.56
N GLU A 259 3.40 -20.21 5.13
CA GLU A 259 4.53 -20.74 5.89
C GLU A 259 4.23 -21.07 7.36
N ARG A 260 3.28 -20.35 7.99
CA ARG A 260 3.06 -20.42 9.44
C ARG A 260 1.62 -20.81 9.85
N ASP A 261 0.72 -21.04 8.88
CA ASP A 261 -0.74 -21.29 9.04
C ASP A 261 -1.40 -20.43 10.14
N LEU A 262 -1.05 -19.14 10.17
CA LEU A 262 -1.62 -18.21 11.13
C LEU A 262 -2.97 -17.71 10.60
N ARG A 263 -4.07 -18.09 11.28
CA ARG A 263 -5.43 -17.69 10.91
C ARG A 263 -5.59 -16.18 10.72
N TYR A 264 -4.90 -15.38 11.54
CA TYR A 264 -4.96 -13.92 11.41
C TYR A 264 -4.19 -13.41 10.19
N SER A 265 -3.13 -14.11 9.72
CA SER A 265 -2.40 -13.71 8.50
C SER A 265 -3.30 -13.83 7.28
N PHE A 266 -4.10 -14.90 7.18
CA PHE A 266 -5.09 -14.98 6.11
C PHE A 266 -6.11 -13.84 6.18
N ALA A 267 -6.67 -13.55 7.36
CA ALA A 267 -7.62 -12.45 7.53
C ALA A 267 -7.01 -11.07 7.20
N ALA A 268 -5.74 -10.84 7.58
CA ALA A 268 -5.01 -9.61 7.27
C ALA A 268 -4.72 -9.49 5.76
N TYR A 269 -4.39 -10.61 5.10
CA TYR A 269 -4.29 -10.68 3.64
C TYR A 269 -5.61 -10.27 2.98
N VAL A 270 -6.75 -10.85 3.38
CA VAL A 270 -8.07 -10.50 2.81
C VAL A 270 -8.39 -9.02 3.01
N ALA A 271 -8.15 -8.49 4.22
CA ALA A 271 -8.43 -7.09 4.53
C ALA A 271 -7.55 -6.13 3.70
N ALA A 272 -6.24 -6.40 3.61
CA ALA A 272 -5.34 -5.60 2.80
C ALA A 272 -5.68 -5.71 1.30
N LEU A 273 -5.92 -6.93 0.80
CA LEU A 273 -6.32 -7.20 -0.58
C LEU A 273 -7.58 -6.40 -0.94
N THR A 274 -8.59 -6.40 -0.08
CA THR A 274 -9.85 -5.67 -0.30
C THR A 274 -9.62 -4.18 -0.53
N LEU A 275 -8.65 -3.58 0.16
CA LEU A 275 -8.42 -2.13 0.15
C LEU A 275 -7.44 -1.66 -0.93
N ILE A 276 -6.58 -2.53 -1.48
CA ILE A 276 -5.65 -2.16 -2.57
C ILE A 276 -6.33 -1.38 -3.72
N PRO A 277 -7.44 -1.86 -4.34
CA PRO A 277 -8.08 -1.13 -5.43
C PRO A 277 -8.79 0.16 -4.97
N TRP A 278 -8.93 0.37 -3.66
CA TRP A 278 -9.50 1.58 -3.08
C TRP A 278 -8.46 2.70 -2.85
N ILE A 279 -7.17 2.40 -2.93
CA ILE A 279 -6.11 3.41 -2.72
C ILE A 279 -5.82 4.18 -4.00
N LYS A 280 -5.62 3.46 -5.11
CA LYS A 280 -5.25 4.00 -6.42
C LYS A 280 -5.78 3.08 -7.51
N SER A 281 -6.03 3.61 -8.71
CA SER A 281 -6.63 2.84 -9.82
C SER A 281 -5.75 1.65 -10.26
N GLU A 282 -4.43 1.84 -10.23
CA GLU A 282 -3.40 0.84 -10.55
C GLU A 282 -3.35 -0.29 -9.53
N GLY A 283 -4.02 -0.12 -8.38
CA GLY A 283 -4.27 -1.18 -7.41
C GLY A 283 -5.08 -2.33 -7.98
N LEU A 284 -5.86 -2.12 -9.03
CA LEU A 284 -6.57 -3.22 -9.70
C LEU A 284 -5.62 -4.28 -10.26
N ILE A 285 -4.46 -3.86 -10.79
CA ILE A 285 -3.44 -4.77 -11.33
C ILE A 285 -2.82 -5.59 -10.20
N LEU A 286 -2.43 -4.91 -9.11
CA LEU A 286 -1.85 -5.53 -7.92
C LEU A 286 -2.84 -6.49 -7.24
N TRP A 287 -4.11 -6.09 -7.13
CA TRP A 287 -5.19 -6.90 -6.60
C TRP A 287 -5.39 -8.18 -7.44
N SER A 288 -5.45 -8.05 -8.76
CA SER A 288 -5.65 -9.18 -9.67
C SER A 288 -4.51 -10.19 -9.55
N LEU A 289 -3.26 -9.70 -9.52
CA LEU A 289 -2.09 -10.55 -9.35
C LEU A 289 -2.14 -11.30 -8.01
N LEU A 290 -2.39 -10.61 -6.89
CA LEU A 290 -2.46 -11.23 -5.58
C LEU A 290 -3.64 -12.20 -5.44
N ALA A 291 -4.79 -11.88 -6.03
CA ALA A 291 -5.94 -12.77 -6.09
C ALA A 291 -5.59 -14.08 -6.82
N VAL A 292 -4.93 -14.01 -7.98
CA VAL A 292 -4.45 -15.19 -8.72
C VAL A 292 -3.43 -15.97 -7.90
N MET A 293 -2.45 -15.30 -7.27
CA MET A 293 -1.48 -15.96 -6.39
C MET A 293 -2.17 -16.67 -5.22
N GLY A 294 -3.17 -16.05 -4.61
CA GLY A 294 -4.00 -16.64 -3.57
C GLY A 294 -4.77 -17.86 -4.07
N LEU A 295 -5.36 -17.81 -5.26
CA LEU A 295 -6.04 -18.97 -5.87
C LEU A 295 -5.06 -20.13 -6.13
N ILE A 296 -3.85 -19.85 -6.61
CA ILE A 296 -2.81 -20.87 -6.81
C ILE A 296 -2.47 -21.55 -5.47
N ILE A 297 -2.32 -20.78 -4.39
CA ILE A 297 -2.12 -21.32 -3.04
C ILE A 297 -3.34 -22.14 -2.60
N GLY A 298 -4.54 -21.60 -2.79
CA GLY A 298 -5.79 -22.26 -2.44
C GLY A 298 -5.98 -23.60 -3.14
N LEU A 299 -5.62 -23.69 -4.42
CA LEU A 299 -5.59 -24.93 -5.19
C LEU A 299 -4.59 -25.91 -4.60
N ARG A 300 -3.34 -25.47 -4.38
CA ARG A 300 -2.24 -26.30 -3.83
C ARG A 300 -2.55 -26.84 -2.43
N GLN A 301 -3.24 -26.06 -1.60
CA GLN A 301 -3.58 -26.43 -0.22
C GLN A 301 -4.97 -27.07 -0.09
N HIS A 302 -5.68 -27.33 -1.19
CA HIS A 302 -7.08 -27.81 -1.18
C HIS A 302 -8.06 -26.90 -0.39
N ARG A 303 -7.76 -25.59 -0.33
CA ARG A 303 -8.56 -24.53 0.31
C ARG A 303 -9.14 -23.54 -0.71
N LEU A 304 -9.33 -23.95 -1.97
CA LEU A 304 -9.77 -23.06 -3.07
C LEU A 304 -11.01 -22.23 -2.71
N ARG A 305 -12.03 -22.86 -2.13
CA ARG A 305 -13.28 -22.17 -1.73
C ARG A 305 -13.01 -20.99 -0.80
N LEU A 306 -12.07 -21.13 0.14
CA LEU A 306 -11.71 -20.07 1.08
C LEU A 306 -11.07 -18.88 0.36
N PHE A 307 -10.20 -19.14 -0.62
CA PHE A 307 -9.56 -18.09 -1.42
C PHE A 307 -10.50 -17.42 -2.42
N ILE A 308 -11.48 -18.16 -2.98
CA ILE A 308 -12.56 -17.55 -3.77
C ILE A 308 -13.36 -16.59 -2.90
N ILE A 309 -13.74 -16.99 -1.68
CA ILE A 309 -14.47 -16.13 -0.75
C ILE A 309 -13.64 -14.88 -0.38
N ALA A 310 -12.33 -15.01 -0.23
CA ALA A 310 -11.43 -13.89 0.05
C ALA A 310 -11.38 -12.82 -1.05
N ILE A 311 -11.69 -13.17 -2.30
CA ILE A 311 -11.71 -12.23 -3.42
C ILE A 311 -12.98 -11.38 -3.41
N LEU A 312 -14.10 -11.93 -2.89
CA LEU A 312 -15.42 -11.31 -2.99
C LEU A 312 -15.51 -9.89 -2.41
N PRO A 313 -14.94 -9.56 -1.23
CA PRO A 313 -15.05 -8.19 -0.70
C PRO A 313 -14.35 -7.15 -1.58
N GLY A 314 -13.16 -7.48 -2.11
CA GLY A 314 -12.44 -6.61 -3.04
C GLY A 314 -13.16 -6.47 -4.37
N LEU A 315 -13.67 -7.58 -4.92
CA LEU A 315 -14.47 -7.56 -6.14
C LEU A 315 -15.74 -6.73 -5.97
N PHE A 316 -16.44 -6.88 -4.85
CA PHE A 316 -17.61 -6.08 -4.49
C PHE A 316 -17.26 -4.60 -4.41
N LEU A 317 -16.15 -4.23 -3.78
CA LEU A 317 -15.73 -2.83 -3.71
C LEU A 317 -15.42 -2.27 -5.11
N ILE A 318 -14.72 -3.03 -5.96
CA ILE A 318 -14.44 -2.64 -7.35
C ILE A 318 -15.73 -2.44 -8.12
N THR A 319 -16.68 -3.38 -8.06
CA THR A 319 -17.92 -3.31 -8.83
C THR A 319 -18.83 -2.18 -8.35
N VAL A 320 -18.98 -1.99 -7.04
CA VAL A 320 -19.79 -0.90 -6.49
C VAL A 320 -19.18 0.46 -6.82
N TRP A 321 -17.85 0.61 -6.76
CA TRP A 321 -17.18 1.85 -7.17
C TRP A 321 -17.41 2.14 -8.66
N ARG A 322 -17.25 1.15 -9.53
CA ARG A 322 -17.50 1.30 -10.98
C ARG A 322 -18.96 1.64 -11.28
N PHE A 323 -19.90 0.98 -10.61
CA PHE A 323 -21.32 1.29 -10.72
C PHE A 323 -21.61 2.72 -10.24
N TYR A 324 -21.03 3.14 -9.12
CA TYR A 324 -21.14 4.51 -8.63
C TYR A 324 -20.65 5.52 -9.67
N LEU A 325 -19.47 5.30 -10.27
CA LEU A 325 -18.95 6.18 -11.33
C LEU A 325 -19.86 6.24 -12.56
N GLN A 326 -20.45 5.11 -12.96
CA GLN A 326 -21.40 5.05 -14.07
C GLN A 326 -22.68 5.85 -13.78
N VAL A 327 -23.25 5.69 -12.57
CA VAL A 327 -24.44 6.45 -12.14
C VAL A 327 -24.15 7.95 -12.05
N ARG A 328 -22.92 8.33 -11.70
CA ARG A 328 -22.49 9.74 -11.67
C ARG A 328 -22.06 10.27 -13.04
N HIS A 329 -22.18 9.46 -14.09
CA HIS A 329 -21.68 9.72 -15.45
C HIS A 329 -20.28 10.34 -15.44
N CYS A 330 -19.38 9.73 -14.65
CA CYS A 330 -18.01 10.17 -14.54
C CYS A 330 -17.37 10.29 -15.92
N VAL A 331 -16.65 11.39 -16.16
CA VAL A 331 -15.84 11.56 -17.36
C VAL A 331 -14.91 10.36 -17.50
N SER A 332 -14.82 9.83 -18.73
CA SER A 332 -14.01 8.66 -19.01
C SER A 332 -12.52 9.00 -18.94
N PRO A 333 -11.67 8.09 -18.42
CA PRO A 333 -10.22 8.26 -18.45
C PRO A 333 -9.74 8.41 -19.89
N SER A 334 -8.76 9.29 -20.11
CA SER A 334 -8.23 9.59 -21.45
C SER A 334 -6.80 9.09 -21.67
N ASP A 335 -6.11 8.60 -20.64
CA ASP A 335 -4.70 8.19 -20.74
C ASP A 335 -4.49 6.85 -21.46
N PHE A 336 -5.50 5.98 -21.36
CA PHE A 336 -5.50 4.66 -21.95
C PHE A 336 -6.78 4.44 -22.76
N ALA A 337 -6.61 3.89 -23.95
CA ALA A 337 -7.74 3.40 -24.74
C ALA A 337 -8.32 2.12 -24.11
N PRO A 338 -9.61 1.82 -24.32
CA PRO A 338 -10.21 0.57 -23.87
C PRO A 338 -9.42 -0.63 -24.40
N PRO A 339 -9.01 -1.58 -23.53
CA PRO A 339 -8.21 -2.71 -23.95
C PRO A 339 -9.04 -3.64 -24.84
N THR A 340 -8.59 -3.86 -26.08
CA THR A 340 -9.16 -4.85 -27.01
C THR A 340 -8.06 -5.71 -27.58
N LEU A 341 -8.39 -6.94 -27.98
CA LEU A 341 -7.41 -7.85 -28.60
C LEU A 341 -6.85 -7.24 -29.90
N GLN A 342 -7.72 -6.59 -30.69
CA GLN A 342 -7.32 -5.92 -31.92
C GLN A 342 -6.29 -4.83 -31.65
N LEU A 343 -6.59 -3.91 -30.72
CA LEU A 343 -5.68 -2.82 -30.38
C LEU A 343 -4.36 -3.31 -29.77
N PHE A 344 -4.37 -4.45 -29.09
CA PHE A 344 -3.15 -5.08 -28.60
C PHE A 344 -2.27 -5.56 -29.76
N ILE A 345 -2.87 -6.28 -30.73
CA ILE A 345 -2.18 -6.78 -31.92
C ILE A 345 -1.61 -5.61 -32.74
N ASP A 346 -2.41 -4.57 -32.94
CA ASP A 346 -2.05 -3.39 -33.73
C ASP A 346 -0.88 -2.60 -33.12
N ASN A 347 -0.65 -2.74 -31.81
CA ASN A 347 0.40 -2.03 -31.06
C ASN A 347 1.53 -2.96 -30.55
N LEU A 348 1.63 -4.19 -31.06
CA LEU A 348 2.69 -5.13 -30.67
C LEU A 348 4.11 -4.60 -30.95
N ASP A 349 4.24 -3.76 -31.98
CA ASP A 349 5.47 -3.07 -32.36
C ASP A 349 5.99 -2.12 -31.27
N ARG A 350 5.13 -1.68 -30.33
CA ARG A 350 5.53 -0.83 -29.19
C ARG A 350 6.30 -1.60 -28.12
N LEU A 351 6.13 -2.92 -28.02
CA LEU A 351 6.68 -3.74 -26.93
C LEU A 351 8.21 -3.65 -26.80
N PRO A 352 9.02 -3.74 -27.88
CA PRO A 352 10.47 -3.60 -27.78
C PRO A 352 10.89 -2.22 -27.24
N THR A 353 10.20 -1.16 -27.66
CA THR A 353 10.49 0.21 -27.21
C THR A 353 10.11 0.40 -25.75
N ILE A 354 8.93 -0.06 -25.33
CA ILE A 354 8.52 -0.06 -23.92
C ILE A 354 9.53 -0.84 -23.08
N GLY A 355 9.93 -2.04 -23.52
CA GLY A 355 10.93 -2.86 -22.84
C GLY A 355 12.28 -2.17 -22.70
N ARG A 356 12.74 -1.45 -23.75
CA ARG A 356 13.97 -0.67 -23.70
C ARG A 356 13.88 0.49 -22.70
N ILE A 357 12.77 1.23 -22.68
CA ILE A 357 12.55 2.32 -21.73
C ILE A 357 12.51 1.77 -20.30
N ALA A 358 11.79 0.67 -20.06
CA ALA A 358 11.72 0.02 -18.76
C ALA A 358 13.08 -0.48 -18.28
N LEU A 359 13.88 -1.07 -19.18
CA LEU A 359 15.23 -1.49 -18.85
C LEU A 359 16.12 -0.29 -18.51
N ALA A 360 16.09 0.77 -19.34
CA ALA A 360 16.85 1.99 -19.10
C ALA A 360 16.53 2.60 -17.73
N GLU A 361 15.23 2.69 -17.39
CA GLU A 361 14.76 3.17 -16.09
C GLU A 361 15.27 2.32 -14.93
N ILE A 362 15.13 0.99 -14.99
CA ILE A 362 15.58 0.06 -13.95
C ILE A 362 17.12 0.09 -13.78
N THR A 363 17.85 0.39 -14.84
CA THR A 363 19.32 0.50 -14.81
C THR A 363 19.84 1.90 -14.47
N ASP A 364 18.97 2.90 -14.30
CA ASP A 364 19.39 4.26 -13.96
C ASP A 364 19.93 4.32 -12.53
N THR A 365 21.27 4.36 -12.41
CA THR A 365 21.96 4.42 -11.13
C THR A 365 21.76 5.76 -10.40
N GLY A 366 21.40 6.83 -11.12
CA GLY A 366 21.08 8.12 -10.53
C GLY A 366 19.75 8.09 -9.77
N LEU A 367 18.76 7.37 -10.32
CA LEU A 367 17.45 7.22 -9.69
C LEU A 367 17.42 6.07 -8.68
N TRP A 368 18.03 4.93 -8.99
CA TRP A 368 17.85 3.70 -8.21
C TRP A 368 19.11 3.21 -7.50
N SER A 369 20.27 3.85 -7.70
CA SER A 369 21.56 3.37 -7.18
C SER A 369 21.77 1.89 -7.57
N ILE A 370 22.18 1.03 -6.64
CA ILE A 370 22.31 -0.41 -6.84
C ILE A 370 21.04 -1.21 -6.50
N PHE A 371 19.92 -0.54 -6.21
CA PHE A 371 18.71 -1.21 -5.70
C PHE A 371 18.22 -2.31 -6.64
N TRP A 372 17.98 -2.01 -7.92
CA TRP A 372 17.49 -3.00 -8.87
C TRP A 372 18.49 -4.12 -9.15
N LEU A 373 19.80 -3.85 -9.03
CA LEU A 373 20.82 -4.90 -9.08
C LEU A 373 20.66 -5.88 -7.90
N LEU A 374 20.45 -5.37 -6.69
CA LEU A 374 20.16 -6.21 -5.52
C LEU A 374 18.86 -6.99 -5.68
N VAL A 375 17.82 -6.37 -6.26
CA VAL A 375 16.55 -7.04 -6.56
C VAL A 375 16.76 -8.17 -7.56
N LEU A 376 17.51 -7.95 -8.63
CA LEU A 376 17.80 -8.97 -9.64
C LEU A 376 18.50 -10.18 -9.01
N VAL A 377 19.55 -9.94 -8.21
CA VAL A 377 20.26 -11.02 -7.51
C VAL A 377 19.32 -11.75 -6.54
N ALA A 378 18.51 -11.03 -5.77
CA ALA A 378 17.56 -11.61 -4.84
C ALA A 378 16.51 -12.48 -5.56
N VAL A 379 15.94 -11.99 -6.66
CA VAL A 379 14.96 -12.72 -7.47
C VAL A 379 15.56 -13.99 -8.07
N ILE A 380 16.77 -13.92 -8.66
CA ILE A 380 17.47 -15.11 -9.17
C ILE A 380 17.63 -16.14 -8.05
N TYR A 381 18.09 -15.71 -6.88
CA TYR A 381 18.27 -16.60 -5.74
C TYR A 381 16.95 -17.24 -5.27
N LEU A 382 15.86 -16.47 -5.20
CA LEU A 382 14.53 -16.95 -4.83
C LEU A 382 13.96 -17.95 -5.85
N LEU A 383 14.19 -17.73 -7.15
CA LEU A 383 13.77 -18.64 -8.21
C LEU A 383 14.55 -19.97 -8.17
N ILE A 384 15.85 -19.92 -7.91
CA ILE A 384 16.70 -21.12 -7.79
C ILE A 384 16.28 -21.99 -6.61
N ALA A 385 15.82 -21.38 -5.51
CA ALA A 385 15.42 -22.11 -4.31
C ALA A 385 14.19 -23.03 -4.46
N ARG A 386 13.43 -22.93 -5.57
CA ARG A 386 12.29 -23.82 -5.91
C ARG A 386 11.21 -24.01 -4.82
N ASN A 387 11.11 -23.08 -3.87
CA ASN A 387 10.07 -23.07 -2.85
C ASN A 387 8.89 -22.21 -3.32
N LEU A 388 7.66 -22.68 -3.11
CA LEU A 388 6.45 -21.97 -3.56
C LEU A 388 6.37 -20.54 -3.01
N SER A 389 6.62 -20.31 -1.72
CA SER A 389 6.60 -18.97 -1.13
C SER A 389 7.63 -18.05 -1.76
N ARG A 390 8.82 -18.57 -2.08
CA ARG A 390 9.90 -17.80 -2.72
C ARG A 390 9.58 -17.47 -4.17
N LEU A 391 9.02 -18.43 -4.91
CA LEU A 391 8.53 -18.23 -6.27
C LEU A 391 7.41 -17.18 -6.30
N LEU A 392 6.46 -17.27 -5.37
CA LEU A 392 5.39 -16.30 -5.24
C LEU A 392 5.91 -14.91 -4.92
N LEU A 393 6.92 -14.77 -4.06
CA LEU A 393 7.58 -13.49 -3.82
C LEU A 393 8.26 -12.93 -5.08
N ALA A 394 8.98 -13.78 -5.83
CA ALA A 394 9.57 -13.37 -7.10
C ALA A 394 8.51 -12.92 -8.11
N ILE A 395 7.39 -13.65 -8.22
CA ILE A 395 6.23 -13.27 -9.06
C ILE A 395 5.60 -11.97 -8.55
N GLY A 396 5.50 -11.76 -7.23
CA GLY A 396 5.02 -10.51 -6.64
C GLY A 396 5.92 -9.31 -6.95
N VAL A 397 7.22 -9.52 -7.19
CA VAL A 397 8.12 -8.45 -7.62
C VAL A 397 8.05 -8.24 -9.14
N LEU A 398 8.22 -9.32 -9.93
CA LEU A 398 8.30 -9.20 -11.39
C LEU A 398 6.94 -8.96 -12.07
N GLY A 399 5.89 -9.56 -11.53
CA GLY A 399 4.55 -9.52 -12.10
C GLY A 399 4.02 -8.10 -12.31
N PRO A 400 4.01 -7.21 -11.29
CA PRO A 400 3.56 -5.85 -11.46
C PRO A 400 4.42 -5.06 -12.46
N ILE A 401 5.75 -5.25 -12.47
CA ILE A 401 6.65 -4.55 -13.40
C ILE A 401 6.29 -4.89 -14.85
N VAL A 402 6.07 -6.18 -15.14
CA VAL A 402 5.66 -6.64 -16.47
C VAL A 402 4.26 -6.13 -16.80
N LEU A 403 3.29 -6.30 -15.90
CA LEU A 403 1.90 -5.90 -16.15
C LEU A 403 1.75 -4.39 -16.34
N TYR A 404 2.45 -3.57 -15.55
CA TYR A 404 2.50 -2.12 -15.73
C TYR A 404 3.16 -1.72 -17.04
N SER A 405 4.23 -2.39 -17.46
CA SER A 405 4.84 -2.12 -18.75
C SER A 405 3.87 -2.44 -19.90
N LEU A 406 3.12 -3.54 -19.80
CA LEU A 406 2.16 -3.96 -20.82
C LEU A 406 0.96 -3.01 -20.97
N THR A 407 0.58 -2.23 -19.94
CA THR A 407 -0.55 -1.29 -20.09
C THR A 407 -0.26 -0.18 -21.07
N TYR A 408 1.01 0.21 -21.28
CA TYR A 408 1.39 1.26 -22.22
C TYR A 408 1.20 0.89 -23.70
N VAL A 409 0.99 -0.40 -24.00
CA VAL A 409 0.50 -0.82 -25.33
C VAL A 409 -0.83 -0.13 -25.65
N PHE A 410 -1.67 0.12 -24.64
CA PHE A 410 -2.96 0.79 -24.76
C PHE A 410 -2.91 2.29 -24.51
N SER A 411 -1.71 2.90 -24.43
CA SER A 411 -1.62 4.34 -24.20
C SER A 411 -2.29 5.13 -25.33
N ALA A 412 -3.13 6.09 -24.93
CA ALA A 412 -3.83 7.02 -25.80
C ALA A 412 -3.14 8.40 -25.89
N TRP A 413 -1.97 8.56 -25.28
CA TRP A 413 -1.19 9.79 -25.38
C TRP A 413 -0.65 9.95 -26.81
N PRO A 414 -0.52 11.18 -27.34
CA PRO A 414 0.10 11.44 -28.64
C PRO A 414 1.50 10.83 -28.75
N SER A 415 2.24 10.81 -27.63
CA SER A 415 3.50 10.09 -27.49
C SER A 415 3.39 9.09 -26.34
N TYR A 416 3.24 7.81 -26.67
CA TYR A 416 3.22 6.74 -25.67
C TYR A 416 4.56 6.63 -24.93
N THR A 417 5.68 6.98 -25.56
CA THR A 417 6.99 6.96 -24.91
C THR A 417 7.08 8.03 -23.83
N ALA A 418 6.55 9.24 -24.07
CA ALA A 418 6.46 10.29 -23.06
C ALA A 418 5.57 9.87 -21.87
N HIS A 419 4.49 9.13 -22.15
CA HIS A 419 3.64 8.58 -21.11
C HIS A 419 4.41 7.54 -20.26
N VAL A 420 5.13 6.61 -20.89
CA VAL A 420 5.94 5.61 -20.19
C VAL A 420 7.00 6.30 -19.31
N THR A 421 7.79 7.22 -19.87
CA THR A 421 8.89 7.88 -19.15
C THR A 421 8.41 8.74 -17.97
N SER A 422 7.18 9.28 -18.03
CA SER A 422 6.65 10.14 -16.97
C SER A 422 5.97 9.38 -15.81
N SER A 423 5.54 8.14 -16.04
CA SER A 423 4.72 7.40 -15.07
C SER A 423 5.32 6.07 -14.62
N LEU A 424 6.09 5.37 -15.47
CA LEU A 424 6.71 4.10 -15.10
C LEU A 424 7.59 4.16 -13.84
N PRO A 425 8.44 5.20 -13.63
CA PRO A 425 9.27 5.29 -12.42
C PRO A 425 8.42 5.28 -11.13
N ARG A 426 7.24 5.93 -11.17
CA ARG A 426 6.28 5.96 -10.05
C ARG A 426 5.60 4.61 -9.86
N LEU A 427 5.27 3.90 -10.94
CA LEU A 427 4.71 2.55 -10.85
C LEU A 427 5.71 1.54 -10.26
N LEU A 428 7.00 1.72 -10.49
CA LEU A 428 8.05 0.91 -9.87
C LEU A 428 8.12 1.09 -8.34
N LEU A 429 7.77 2.28 -7.80
CA LEU A 429 7.65 2.49 -6.35
C LEU A 429 6.58 1.60 -5.70
N HIS A 430 5.51 1.24 -6.43
CA HIS A 430 4.47 0.35 -5.90
C HIS A 430 5.06 -1.02 -5.48
N VAL A 431 6.11 -1.46 -6.17
CA VAL A 431 6.73 -2.77 -6.00
C VAL A 431 7.91 -2.72 -5.03
N MET A 432 8.48 -1.54 -4.80
CA MET A 432 9.73 -1.38 -4.04
C MET A 432 9.70 -2.04 -2.65
N PRO A 433 8.66 -1.90 -1.80
CA PRO A 433 8.65 -2.58 -0.50
C PRO A 433 8.63 -4.11 -0.62
N ALA A 434 7.96 -4.67 -1.64
CA ALA A 434 7.98 -6.10 -1.94
C ALA A 434 9.36 -6.57 -2.42
N ALA A 435 10.05 -5.73 -3.20
CA ALA A 435 11.42 -5.97 -3.61
C ALA A 435 12.41 -5.94 -2.42
N TRP A 436 12.24 -5.03 -1.47
CA TRP A 436 13.02 -5.07 -0.22
C TRP A 436 12.74 -6.31 0.63
N LEU A 437 11.49 -6.77 0.69
CA LEU A 437 11.14 -8.05 1.30
C LEU A 437 11.86 -9.22 0.61
N ALA A 438 11.95 -9.21 -0.72
CA ALA A 438 12.71 -10.21 -1.49
C ALA A 438 14.20 -10.19 -1.17
N ILE A 439 14.83 -9.01 -1.13
CA ILE A 439 16.24 -8.84 -0.74
C ILE A 439 16.50 -9.40 0.66
N GLY A 440 15.68 -9.00 1.64
CA GLY A 440 15.82 -9.47 3.02
C GLY A 440 15.70 -10.99 3.14
N LEU A 441 14.79 -11.62 2.39
CA LEU A 441 14.64 -13.07 2.43
C LEU A 441 15.76 -13.81 1.70
N ALA A 442 16.28 -13.28 0.60
CA ALA A 442 17.45 -13.85 -0.09
C ALA A 442 18.69 -13.86 0.83
N LEU A 443 18.97 -12.75 1.52
CA LEU A 443 20.11 -12.64 2.45
C LEU A 443 20.04 -13.62 3.64
N SER A 444 18.84 -13.97 4.09
CA SER A 444 18.67 -14.87 5.23
C SER A 444 19.13 -16.31 4.96
N ILE A 445 19.09 -16.72 3.69
CA ILE A 445 19.32 -18.10 3.27
C ILE A 445 20.80 -18.32 2.99
N ALA A 446 21.47 -17.36 2.33
CA ALA A 446 22.91 -17.41 2.04
C ALA A 446 23.74 -17.67 3.32
N THR A 447 23.32 -17.06 4.43
CA THR A 447 23.95 -17.23 5.75
C THR A 447 23.65 -18.57 6.43
N THR A 448 22.65 -19.33 5.97
CA THR A 448 22.29 -20.65 6.53
C THR A 448 23.01 -21.78 5.79
N GLU A 449 23.30 -21.60 4.50
CA GLU A 449 24.03 -22.59 3.70
C GLU A 449 25.55 -22.56 3.97
N THR A 450 26.13 -21.37 4.19
CA THR A 450 27.55 -21.24 4.58
C THR A 450 27.84 -21.91 5.93
N GLY A 451 26.97 -21.73 6.93
CA GLY A 451 27.13 -22.38 8.24
C GLY A 451 27.05 -23.92 8.20
N LYS A 452 26.28 -24.50 7.26
CA LYS A 452 26.23 -25.96 7.06
C LYS A 452 27.48 -26.51 6.34
N LEU A 453 28.15 -25.70 5.53
CA LEU A 453 29.38 -26.09 4.85
C LEU A 453 30.59 -26.03 5.81
N GLU A 454 30.62 -25.06 6.73
CA GLU A 454 31.65 -24.97 7.76
C GLU A 454 31.51 -26.07 8.82
N SER A 455 30.29 -26.42 9.24
CA SER A 455 30.06 -27.53 10.19
C SER A 455 30.39 -28.92 9.62
N LYS A 456 30.58 -29.07 8.32
CA LYS A 456 31.02 -30.33 7.68
C LYS A 456 32.53 -30.39 7.46
N ARG A 457 33.26 -29.31 7.74
CA ARG A 457 34.71 -29.21 7.57
C ARG A 457 35.49 -29.13 8.90
N GLY A 458 34.80 -29.03 10.03
CA GLY A 458 35.34 -29.30 11.37
C GLY A 458 34.82 -30.63 11.88
#